data_AF-A0A536CMJ2-F1
#
_entry.id   AF-A0A536CMJ2-F1
#
_cell.length_a   1.000
_cell.length_b   1.000
_cell.length_c   1.000
_cell.angle_alpha   90.00
_cell.angle_beta   90.00
_cell.angle_gamma   90.00
#
_symmetry.space_group_name_H-M   'P 1'
#
loop_
_entity.id
_entity.type
_entity.pdbx_description
1 polymer ?
#
loop_
_entity_poly.entity_id
_entity_poly.type
_entity_poly.pdbx_seq_one_letter_code
_entity_poly.pdbx_strand_id
1 'polypeptide(L)'
;MVLDAKALSWAAKNNIDTAKLKAAKVPIYGKWYFPEIPPGVPLVNLETGEQEVFPERMVAGEVIFVPAADLRRAGLAPEGFSVMSSAPSGVEPPTRALTAIAPEPLVAMARPVGLPRETPAIELDGEQALVPSEPAELAGIHMPSHSVSPFVLGLGFCIAVLGIITHPIIVVVGLLWMLAGAIAWIRIGLLEARAAAEHSAEADHR
;
A
#
# COMPACT_ATOMS: atom_id res chain seq x y z
N MET A 1 5.57 -15.78 -13.27
CA MET A 1 5.57 -16.67 -12.09
C MET A 1 4.50 -16.13 -11.16
N VAL A 2 3.53 -16.98 -10.85
CA VAL A 2 2.21 -16.66 -10.28
C VAL A 2 2.37 -16.24 -8.82
N LEU A 3 1.68 -15.16 -8.40
CA LEU A 3 1.77 -14.61 -7.05
C LEU A 3 1.29 -15.64 -6.02
N ASP A 4 2.16 -15.84 -5.03
CA ASP A 4 2.25 -16.99 -4.13
C ASP A 4 1.26 -16.93 -2.95
N ALA A 5 1.00 -18.11 -2.41
CA ALA A 5 -0.13 -18.54 -1.58
C ALA A 5 -0.31 -17.88 -0.19
N LYS A 6 0.25 -16.70 0.10
CA LYS A 6 0.21 -16.14 1.47
C LYS A 6 -1.13 -15.49 1.88
N ALA A 7 -1.87 -14.88 0.96
CA ALA A 7 -3.12 -14.16 1.29
C ALA A 7 -4.41 -15.01 1.20
N LEU A 8 -4.30 -16.33 1.00
CA LEU A 8 -5.43 -17.23 0.71
C LEU A 8 -5.46 -18.48 1.59
N SER A 9 -4.94 -18.39 2.82
CA SER A 9 -4.80 -19.54 3.71
C SER A 9 -6.12 -20.27 3.99
N TRP A 10 -7.22 -19.55 4.20
CA TRP A 10 -8.55 -20.15 4.38
C TRP A 10 -9.17 -20.60 3.05
N ALA A 11 -9.04 -19.80 1.99
CA ALA A 11 -9.56 -20.15 0.67
C ALA A 11 -8.92 -21.44 0.12
N ALA A 12 -7.60 -21.60 0.27
CA ALA A 12 -6.86 -22.78 -0.14
C ALA A 12 -7.31 -24.04 0.61
N LYS A 13 -7.57 -23.94 1.92
CA LYS A 13 -8.11 -25.04 2.75
C LYS A 13 -9.50 -25.49 2.31
N ASN A 14 -10.31 -24.58 1.76
CA ASN A 14 -11.66 -24.85 1.29
C ASN A 14 -11.76 -25.07 -0.24
N ASN A 15 -10.62 -25.31 -0.91
CA ASN A 15 -10.55 -25.53 -2.36
C ASN A 15 -11.12 -24.35 -3.19
N ILE A 16 -11.03 -23.13 -2.65
CA ILE A 16 -11.39 -21.87 -3.31
C ILE A 16 -10.11 -21.26 -3.88
N ASP A 17 -10.09 -21.06 -5.20
CA ASP A 17 -8.98 -20.43 -5.91
C ASP A 17 -9.49 -19.21 -6.70
N THR A 18 -8.63 -18.21 -6.88
CA THR A 18 -8.82 -17.05 -7.74
C THR A 18 -9.31 -17.41 -9.14
N ALA A 19 -8.84 -18.53 -9.71
CA ALA A 19 -9.30 -19.04 -11.01
C ALA A 19 -10.79 -19.44 -10.97
N LYS A 20 -11.23 -20.10 -9.90
CA LYS A 20 -12.65 -20.50 -9.72
C LYS A 20 -13.53 -19.28 -9.45
N LEU A 21 -13.05 -18.31 -8.67
CA LEU A 21 -13.75 -17.05 -8.42
C LEU A 21 -13.94 -16.25 -9.73
N LYS A 22 -12.90 -16.18 -10.57
CA LYS A 22 -12.99 -15.55 -11.90
C LYS A 22 -13.95 -16.29 -12.83
N ALA A 23 -13.86 -17.62 -12.89
CA ALA A 23 -14.76 -18.43 -13.70
C ALA A 23 -16.24 -18.27 -13.27
N ALA A 24 -16.47 -18.14 -11.97
CA ALA A 24 -17.79 -17.90 -11.38
C ALA A 24 -18.24 -16.42 -11.44
N LYS A 25 -17.44 -15.52 -12.04
CA LYS A 25 -17.70 -14.07 -12.12
C LYS A 25 -17.94 -13.42 -10.76
N VAL A 26 -17.28 -13.93 -9.72
CA VAL A 26 -17.34 -13.38 -8.37
C VAL A 26 -16.35 -12.20 -8.27
N PRO A 27 -16.80 -11.01 -7.81
CA PRO A 27 -15.91 -9.87 -7.66
C PRO A 27 -14.88 -10.11 -6.55
N ILE A 28 -13.63 -9.75 -6.82
CA ILE A 28 -12.49 -9.93 -5.92
C ILE A 28 -11.99 -8.55 -5.52
N TYR A 29 -12.13 -8.19 -4.26
CA TYR A 29 -11.63 -6.92 -3.72
C TYR A 29 -10.23 -7.11 -3.15
N GLY A 30 -9.29 -6.29 -3.57
CA GLY A 30 -7.88 -6.42 -3.21
C GLY A 30 -7.03 -5.46 -4.04
N LYS A 31 -5.84 -5.12 -3.55
CA LYS A 31 -4.90 -4.18 -4.20
C LYS A 31 -4.68 -4.43 -5.71
N TRP A 32 -4.72 -5.68 -6.15
CA TRP A 32 -4.46 -6.09 -7.53
C TRP A 32 -5.71 -6.40 -8.37
N TYR A 33 -6.91 -6.27 -7.79
CA TYR A 33 -8.19 -6.56 -8.43
C TYR A 33 -9.11 -5.33 -8.36
N PHE A 34 -10.18 -5.38 -7.57
CA PHE A 34 -10.99 -4.21 -7.26
C PHE A 34 -10.46 -3.55 -5.97
N PRO A 35 -9.78 -2.39 -6.06
CA PRO A 35 -9.21 -1.76 -4.89
C PRO A 35 -10.27 -1.11 -4.00
N GLU A 36 -11.49 -0.86 -4.48
CA GLU A 36 -12.55 -0.20 -3.71
C GLU A 36 -13.53 -1.20 -3.11
N ILE A 37 -13.59 -1.26 -1.79
CA ILE A 37 -14.54 -2.07 -1.01
C ILE A 37 -15.87 -1.31 -0.89
N PRO A 38 -17.00 -1.89 -1.33
CA PRO A 38 -18.31 -1.27 -1.20
C PRO A 38 -18.80 -1.25 0.26
N PRO A 39 -19.41 -0.14 0.70
CA PRO A 39 -20.00 -0.08 2.04
C PRO A 39 -21.25 -0.96 2.17
N GLY A 40 -21.47 -1.53 3.35
CA GLY A 40 -22.69 -2.25 3.70
C GLY A 40 -22.85 -3.65 3.11
N VAL A 41 -21.83 -4.16 2.41
CA VAL A 41 -21.81 -5.51 1.84
C VAL A 41 -21.02 -6.45 2.75
N PRO A 42 -21.56 -7.62 3.12
CA PRO A 42 -20.80 -8.63 3.86
C PRO A 42 -19.75 -9.25 2.94
N LEU A 43 -18.48 -8.98 3.26
CA LEU A 43 -17.32 -9.49 2.56
C LEU A 43 -16.64 -10.57 3.41
N VAL A 44 -16.15 -11.62 2.77
CA VAL A 44 -15.36 -12.69 3.37
C VAL A 44 -13.89 -12.39 3.14
N ASN A 45 -13.12 -12.34 4.21
CA ASN A 45 -11.67 -12.33 4.16
C ASN A 45 -11.18 -13.72 3.73
N LEU A 46 -10.52 -13.83 2.56
CA LEU A 46 -10.06 -15.11 2.03
C LEU A 46 -8.83 -15.69 2.76
N GLU A 47 -8.19 -14.89 3.62
CA GLU A 47 -7.08 -15.31 4.46
C GLU A 47 -7.58 -15.99 5.74
N THR A 48 -8.53 -15.36 6.44
CA THR A 48 -9.03 -15.81 7.76
C THR A 48 -10.36 -16.57 7.68
N GLY A 49 -11.16 -16.34 6.64
CA GLY A 49 -12.53 -16.85 6.51
C GLY A 49 -13.58 -16.03 7.27
N GLU A 50 -13.18 -14.91 7.90
CA GLU A 50 -14.08 -14.05 8.66
C GLU A 50 -14.94 -13.17 7.73
N GLN A 51 -16.16 -12.87 8.19
CA GLN A 51 -17.07 -11.98 7.48
C GLN A 51 -17.08 -10.60 8.12
N GLU A 52 -16.75 -9.60 7.31
CA GLU A 52 -16.70 -8.21 7.71
C GLU A 52 -17.67 -7.38 6.86
N VAL A 53 -18.38 -6.46 7.51
CA VAL A 53 -19.18 -5.45 6.82
C VAL A 53 -18.50 -4.11 7.06
N PHE A 54 -18.00 -3.53 5.98
CA PHE A 54 -17.36 -2.22 6.03
C PHE A 54 -18.46 -1.14 5.99
N PRO A 55 -18.51 -0.22 6.99
CA PRO A 55 -19.56 0.80 7.05
C PRO A 55 -19.37 1.92 6.01
N GLU A 56 -18.13 2.17 5.60
CA GLU A 56 -17.74 3.20 4.64
C GLU A 56 -16.97 2.59 3.48
N ARG A 57 -16.83 3.33 2.37
CA ARG A 57 -16.02 2.89 1.23
C ARG A 57 -14.56 2.91 1.63
N MET A 58 -13.91 1.74 1.62
CA MET A 58 -12.50 1.59 2.00
C MET A 58 -11.66 1.10 0.83
N VAL A 59 -10.35 1.36 0.87
CA VAL A 59 -9.40 0.82 -0.11
C VAL A 59 -8.86 -0.51 0.40
N ALA A 60 -9.04 -1.57 -0.38
CA ALA A 60 -8.52 -2.89 -0.08
C ALA A 60 -6.99 -2.90 -0.09
N GLY A 61 -6.40 -3.41 0.99
CA GLY A 61 -4.96 -3.60 1.13
C GLY A 61 -4.46 -4.86 0.43
N GLU A 62 -3.48 -5.51 1.04
CA GLU A 62 -2.93 -6.78 0.55
C GLU A 62 -3.88 -7.97 0.72
N VAL A 63 -4.80 -7.87 1.69
CA VAL A 63 -5.83 -8.88 1.99
C VAL A 63 -6.92 -8.88 0.93
N ILE A 64 -7.36 -10.07 0.55
CA ILE A 64 -8.37 -10.28 -0.50
C ILE A 64 -9.74 -10.56 0.13
N PHE A 65 -10.72 -9.78 -0.29
CA PHE A 65 -12.11 -9.87 0.15
C PHE A 65 -13.05 -10.26 -1.00
N VAL A 66 -14.07 -11.06 -0.69
CA VAL A 66 -15.08 -11.50 -1.67
C VAL A 66 -16.48 -11.39 -1.06
N PRO A 67 -17.51 -10.91 -1.79
CA PRO A 67 -18.87 -10.89 -1.25
C PRO A 67 -19.36 -12.28 -0.87
N ALA A 68 -19.82 -12.39 0.38
CA ALA A 68 -20.34 -13.63 0.94
C ALA A 68 -21.55 -14.15 0.14
N ALA A 69 -22.39 -13.23 -0.36
CA ALA A 69 -23.55 -13.55 -1.20
C ALA A 69 -23.14 -14.16 -2.56
N ASP A 70 -22.12 -13.61 -3.22
CA ASP A 70 -21.65 -14.10 -4.52
C ASP A 70 -20.88 -15.42 -4.40
N LEU A 71 -20.13 -15.59 -3.31
CA LEU A 71 -19.42 -16.83 -3.00
C LEU A 71 -20.41 -17.99 -2.76
N ARG A 72 -21.52 -17.73 -2.06
CA ARG A 72 -22.65 -18.67 -1.93
C ARG A 72 -23.31 -18.95 -3.28
N ARG A 73 -23.63 -17.91 -4.06
CA ARG A 73 -24.28 -18.05 -5.38
C ARG A 73 -23.44 -18.89 -6.34
N ALA A 74 -22.11 -18.78 -6.25
CA ALA A 74 -21.16 -19.55 -7.05
C ALA A 74 -21.04 -21.03 -6.63
N GLY A 75 -21.65 -21.45 -5.51
CA GLY A 75 -21.48 -22.80 -4.97
C GLY A 75 -20.05 -23.08 -4.48
N LEU A 76 -19.27 -22.03 -4.23
CA LEU A 76 -17.88 -22.12 -3.75
C LEU A 76 -17.79 -21.96 -2.23
N ALA A 77 -18.93 -21.83 -1.55
CA ALA A 77 -18.99 -21.69 -0.10
C ALA A 77 -18.77 -23.05 0.58
N PRO A 78 -17.96 -23.12 1.65
CA PRO A 78 -17.74 -24.37 2.37
C PRO A 78 -19.01 -24.85 3.08
N GLU A 79 -19.06 -26.16 3.38
CA GLU A 79 -20.20 -26.77 4.06
C GLU A 79 -20.46 -26.10 5.42
N GLY A 80 -21.67 -25.55 5.61
CA GLY A 80 -22.04 -24.81 6.83
C GLY A 80 -21.80 -23.29 6.77
N PHE A 81 -21.34 -22.74 5.64
CA PHE A 81 -21.11 -21.29 5.50
C PHE A 81 -22.42 -20.48 5.50
N SER A 82 -22.63 -19.68 6.55
CA SER A 82 -23.76 -18.76 6.68
C SER A 82 -23.33 -17.34 6.34
N VAL A 83 -23.98 -16.71 5.36
CA VAL A 83 -23.80 -15.30 5.00
C VAL A 83 -24.45 -14.46 6.09
N MET A 84 -23.67 -13.54 6.65
CA MET A 84 -24.17 -12.52 7.55
C MET A 84 -25.20 -11.66 6.80
N SER A 85 -26.44 -11.65 7.27
CA SER A 85 -27.51 -10.90 6.61
C SER A 85 -27.35 -9.42 6.95
N SER A 86 -27.01 -8.58 5.97
CA SER A 86 -27.23 -7.13 6.08
C SER A 86 -28.65 -6.80 5.62
N ALA A 87 -29.40 -6.02 6.40
CA ALA A 87 -30.68 -5.41 5.99
C ALA A 87 -31.11 -4.28 6.95
N PRO A 88 -31.93 -3.29 6.52
CA PRO A 88 -31.97 -2.58 5.24
C PRO A 88 -31.73 -1.06 5.41
N SER A 89 -31.51 -0.33 4.32
CA SER A 89 -31.67 1.14 4.28
C SER A 89 -33.12 1.53 4.57
N GLY A 90 -33.37 2.49 5.46
CA GLY A 90 -34.70 3.02 5.72
C GLY A 90 -34.66 4.41 6.34
N VAL A 91 -35.04 5.42 5.54
CA VAL A 91 -35.45 6.74 6.00
C VAL A 91 -36.74 6.60 6.81
N GLU A 92 -36.71 6.93 8.11
CA GLU A 92 -37.69 7.79 8.81
C GLU A 92 -37.27 8.01 10.29
N PRO A 93 -37.26 9.26 10.81
CA PRO A 93 -37.21 9.60 12.24
C PRO A 93 -38.64 9.53 12.82
N PRO A 94 -38.92 9.35 14.14
CA PRO A 94 -38.33 10.13 15.22
C PRO A 94 -38.20 9.43 16.61
N THR A 95 -37.45 10.09 17.50
CA THR A 95 -37.72 10.17 18.94
C THR A 95 -37.99 8.87 19.72
N ARG A 96 -36.97 8.37 20.43
CA ARG A 96 -37.03 8.27 21.91
C ARG A 96 -35.63 8.14 22.54
N ALA A 97 -35.20 9.25 23.10
CA ALA A 97 -34.41 9.40 24.33
C ALA A 97 -33.43 8.28 24.76
N LEU A 98 -32.14 8.64 24.72
CA LEU A 98 -31.19 8.57 25.84
C LEU A 98 -31.40 7.43 26.85
N THR A 99 -30.59 6.38 26.72
CA THR A 99 -29.88 5.85 27.88
C THR A 99 -28.49 5.44 27.41
N ALA A 100 -27.53 6.32 27.70
CA ALA A 100 -26.13 6.14 27.41
C ALA A 100 -25.55 5.06 28.33
N ILE A 101 -25.14 3.95 27.74
CA ILE A 101 -24.11 3.09 28.32
C ILE A 101 -23.10 2.88 27.19
N ALA A 102 -22.10 3.76 27.16
CA ALA A 102 -20.99 3.67 26.23
C ALA A 102 -20.08 2.50 26.62
N PRO A 103 -19.75 1.56 25.71
CA PRO A 103 -18.57 0.72 25.86
C PRO A 103 -17.29 1.58 25.78
N GLU A 104 -16.17 1.09 26.30
CA GLU A 104 -15.10 1.86 26.92
C GLU A 104 -13.93 2.45 26.05
N PRO A 105 -14.02 2.85 24.77
CA PRO A 105 -12.93 3.62 24.17
C PRO A 105 -13.04 5.15 24.35
N LEU A 106 -14.16 5.68 24.87
CA LEU A 106 -14.38 7.13 25.01
C LEU A 106 -14.05 7.73 26.39
N VAL A 107 -13.81 6.92 27.44
CA VAL A 107 -13.38 7.42 28.77
C VAL A 107 -11.88 7.74 28.80
N ALA A 108 -11.08 7.19 27.88
CA ALA A 108 -9.65 7.46 27.79
C ALA A 108 -9.31 8.90 27.33
N MET A 109 -10.25 9.60 26.69
CA MET A 109 -10.08 10.97 26.21
C MET A 109 -10.55 12.05 27.20
N ALA A 110 -11.05 11.67 28.38
CA ALA A 110 -11.51 12.59 29.42
C ALA A 110 -10.56 12.68 30.63
N ARG A 111 -9.29 12.26 30.52
CA ARG A 111 -8.32 12.41 31.62
C ARG A 111 -7.80 13.85 31.69
N PRO A 112 -7.88 14.53 32.84
CA PRO A 112 -7.27 15.85 33.02
C PRO A 112 -5.75 15.72 32.86
N VAL A 113 -5.19 16.59 32.02
CA VAL A 113 -3.75 16.79 31.87
C VAL A 113 -3.20 17.27 33.22
N GLY A 114 -2.29 16.50 33.83
CA GLY A 114 -1.59 16.94 35.05
C GLY A 114 -1.03 15.89 36.02
N LEU A 115 -1.09 14.58 35.75
CA LEU A 115 -0.46 13.58 36.63
C LEU A 115 0.79 12.94 35.98
N PRO A 116 1.90 12.79 36.71
CA PRO A 116 3.09 12.08 36.21
C PRO A 116 2.71 10.65 35.88
N ARG A 117 3.07 10.20 34.68
CA ARG A 117 2.79 8.84 34.24
C ARG A 117 4.01 7.97 34.59
N GLU A 118 3.84 7.01 35.49
CA GLU A 118 4.79 5.90 35.61
C GLU A 118 4.65 5.03 34.35
N THR A 119 5.68 5.05 33.53
CA THR A 119 5.83 4.19 32.35
C THR A 119 6.24 2.80 32.85
N PRO A 120 5.57 1.70 32.49
CA PRO A 120 6.11 0.38 32.73
C PRO A 120 7.40 0.24 31.92
N ALA A 121 8.53 0.15 32.63
CA ALA A 121 9.85 -0.07 32.04
C ALA A 121 9.86 -1.45 31.39
N ILE A 122 9.75 -1.48 30.07
CA ILE A 122 10.22 -2.63 29.29
C ILE A 122 11.74 -2.45 29.24
N GLU A 123 12.44 -3.28 30.01
CA GLU A 123 13.90 -3.38 29.99
C GLU A 123 14.32 -3.94 28.63
N LEU A 124 14.56 -3.04 27.67
CA LEU A 124 15.21 -3.36 26.41
C LEU A 124 16.68 -3.63 26.74
N ASP A 125 17.03 -4.90 26.81
CA ASP A 125 18.42 -5.37 26.86
C ASP A 125 19.20 -4.73 25.70
N GLY A 126 20.18 -3.88 26.06
CA GLY A 126 21.38 -3.57 25.28
C GLY A 126 21.19 -2.90 23.91
N GLU A 127 21.34 -1.58 23.88
CA GLU A 127 22.03 -0.80 22.84
C GLU A 127 21.91 -1.27 21.37
N GLN A 128 20.72 -1.20 20.79
CA GLN A 128 20.63 -1.02 19.32
C GLN A 128 19.63 0.09 19.01
N ALA A 129 20.12 1.33 19.07
CA ALA A 129 19.47 2.44 18.41
C ALA A 129 19.47 2.14 16.90
N LEU A 130 18.32 1.72 16.37
CA LEU A 130 18.08 1.52 14.92
C LEU A 130 18.13 2.84 14.12
N VAL A 131 18.39 3.96 14.78
CA VAL A 131 18.55 5.29 14.20
C VAL A 131 19.82 5.90 14.81
N PRO A 132 20.85 6.21 14.01
CA PRO A 132 22.01 6.93 14.51
C PRO A 132 21.53 8.26 15.09
N SER A 133 21.82 8.47 16.37
CA SER A 133 21.32 9.61 17.16
C SER A 133 22.09 10.89 16.88
N GLU A 134 23.24 10.79 16.19
CA GLU A 134 24.05 11.93 15.82
C GLU A 134 23.81 12.34 14.36
N PRO A 135 23.43 13.59 14.09
CA PRO A 135 23.26 14.10 12.73
C PRO A 135 24.56 14.06 11.91
N ALA A 136 25.72 13.94 12.58
CA ALA A 136 27.03 13.78 11.95
C ALA A 136 27.19 12.41 11.25
N GLU A 137 26.58 11.34 11.77
CA GLU A 137 26.60 10.01 11.12
C GLU A 137 25.68 9.96 9.89
N LEU A 138 24.59 10.76 9.89
CA LEU A 138 23.75 10.94 8.70
C LEU A 138 24.40 11.85 7.64
N ALA A 139 25.36 12.69 8.01
CA ALA A 139 26.01 13.64 7.10
C ALA A 139 26.84 12.97 5.99
N GLY A 140 27.23 11.70 6.17
CA GLY A 140 27.93 10.90 5.15
C GLY A 140 27.01 10.24 4.12
N ILE A 141 25.68 10.27 4.32
CA ILE A 141 24.72 9.60 3.44
C ILE A 141 24.29 10.58 2.34
N HIS A 142 24.83 10.41 1.13
CA HIS A 142 24.40 11.18 -0.04
C HIS A 142 22.99 10.77 -0.49
N MET A 143 22.00 11.63 -0.24
CA MET A 143 20.66 11.48 -0.80
C MET A 143 20.60 12.17 -2.17
N PRO A 144 20.47 11.42 -3.29
CA PRO A 144 20.40 12.02 -4.61
C PRO A 144 19.15 12.90 -4.74
N SER A 145 19.26 13.99 -5.50
CA SER A 145 18.12 14.85 -5.79
C SER A 145 17.10 14.13 -6.67
N HIS A 146 15.87 14.64 -6.69
CA HIS A 146 14.82 14.11 -7.55
C HIS A 146 15.23 14.27 -9.03
N SER A 147 15.49 13.16 -9.73
CA SER A 147 15.88 13.20 -11.14
C SER A 147 14.89 12.45 -12.03
N VAL A 148 14.46 13.12 -13.10
CA VAL A 148 13.62 12.55 -14.18
C VAL A 148 14.48 11.88 -15.25
N SER A 149 15.81 12.06 -15.23
CA SER A 149 16.72 11.51 -16.24
C SER A 149 16.65 10.01 -16.46
N PRO A 150 16.52 9.11 -15.45
CA PRO A 150 16.40 7.67 -15.71
C PRO A 150 15.12 7.33 -16.48
N PHE A 151 14.02 8.05 -16.24
CA PHE A 151 12.78 7.86 -16.99
C PHE A 151 12.92 8.27 -18.47
N VAL A 152 13.54 9.42 -18.73
CA VAL A 152 13.81 9.91 -20.09
C VAL A 152 14.70 8.92 -20.86
N LEU A 153 15.73 8.38 -20.20
CA LEU A 153 16.65 7.40 -20.78
C LEU A 153 15.93 6.08 -21.10
N GLY A 154 15.10 5.59 -20.17
CA GLY A 154 14.27 4.41 -20.38
C GLY A 154 13.26 4.56 -21.52
N LEU A 155 12.60 5.71 -21.62
CA LEU A 155 11.68 6.01 -22.72
C LEU A 155 12.41 6.04 -24.07
N GLY A 156 13.59 6.69 -24.14
CA GLY A 156 14.42 6.70 -25.33
C GLY A 156 14.84 5.30 -25.78
N PHE A 157 15.16 4.43 -24.81
CA PHE A 157 15.48 3.02 -25.07
C PHE A 157 14.28 2.26 -25.66
N CYS A 158 13.08 2.43 -25.10
CA CYS A 158 11.87 1.83 -25.65
C CYS A 158 11.59 2.29 -27.09
N ILE A 159 11.78 3.57 -27.39
CA ILE A 159 11.64 4.13 -28.75
C ILE A 159 12.70 3.50 -29.68
N ALA A 160 13.95 3.37 -29.24
CA ALA A 160 15.00 2.76 -30.03
C ALA A 160 14.70 1.29 -30.37
N VAL A 161 14.26 0.49 -29.39
CA VAL A 161 13.86 -0.91 -29.59
C VAL A 161 12.67 -1.01 -30.55
N LEU A 162 11.66 -0.15 -30.39
CA LEU A 162 10.54 -0.08 -31.33
C LEU A 162 11.01 0.26 -32.75
N GLY A 163 11.97 1.17 -32.87
CA GLY A 163 12.55 1.56 -34.15
C GLY A 163 13.28 0.41 -34.85
N ILE A 164 13.94 -0.47 -34.10
CA ILE A 164 14.62 -1.65 -34.67
C ILE A 164 13.61 -2.55 -35.41
N ILE A 165 12.39 -2.66 -34.89
CA ILE A 165 11.32 -3.49 -35.46
C ILE A 165 10.61 -2.77 -36.62
N THR A 166 10.46 -1.45 -36.54
CA THR A 166 9.55 -0.69 -37.41
C THR A 166 10.26 0.12 -38.50
N HIS A 167 11.20 1.00 -38.15
CA HIS A 167 11.83 1.92 -39.09
C HIS A 167 13.17 2.47 -38.55
N PRO A 168 14.26 2.49 -39.35
CA PRO A 168 15.56 3.02 -38.92
C PRO A 168 15.53 4.48 -38.42
N ILE A 169 14.63 5.33 -38.92
CA ILE A 169 14.53 6.73 -38.45
C ILE A 169 14.12 6.78 -36.98
N ILE A 170 13.22 5.89 -36.55
CA ILE A 170 12.75 5.83 -35.16
C ILE A 170 13.90 5.40 -34.23
N VAL A 171 14.82 4.54 -34.70
CA VAL A 171 16.05 4.19 -33.96
C VAL A 171 16.89 5.44 -33.70
N VAL A 172 17.12 6.25 -34.74
CA VAL A 172 17.91 7.50 -34.60
C VAL A 172 17.25 8.45 -33.60
N VAL A 173 15.92 8.61 -33.67
CA VAL A 173 15.18 9.43 -32.71
C VAL A 173 15.34 8.90 -31.28
N GLY A 174 15.20 7.59 -31.07
CA GLY A 174 15.39 6.95 -29.77
C GLY A 174 16.80 7.15 -29.21
N LEU A 175 17.83 6.99 -30.06
CA LEU A 175 19.23 7.19 -29.67
C LEU A 175 19.52 8.65 -29.28
N LEU A 176 19.00 9.63 -30.04
CA LEU A 176 19.14 11.04 -29.69
C LEU A 176 18.44 11.37 -28.37
N TRP A 177 17.27 10.76 -28.13
CA TRP A 177 16.53 10.92 -26.88
C TRP A 177 17.29 10.33 -25.69
N MET A 178 17.88 9.14 -25.85
CA MET A 178 18.74 8.52 -24.83
C MET A 178 19.97 9.38 -24.54
N LEU A 179 20.60 9.95 -25.58
CA LEU A 179 21.77 10.82 -25.42
C LEU A 179 21.41 12.07 -24.63
N ALA A 180 20.27 12.72 -24.92
CA ALA A 180 19.79 13.86 -24.16
C ALA A 180 19.54 13.50 -22.68
N GLY A 181 18.89 12.36 -22.41
CA GLY A 181 18.66 11.85 -21.06
C GLY A 181 19.97 11.57 -20.29
N ALA A 182 20.95 10.95 -20.95
CA ALA A 182 22.26 10.66 -20.36
C ALA A 182 23.03 11.95 -20.04
N ILE A 183 23.06 12.93 -20.94
CA ILE A 183 23.71 14.23 -20.72
C ILE A 183 23.06 14.95 -19.53
N ALA A 184 21.72 14.99 -19.49
CA ALA A 184 21.00 15.60 -18.38
C ALA A 184 21.33 14.91 -17.05
N TRP A 185 21.42 13.58 -17.04
CA TRP A 185 21.76 12.82 -15.83
C TRP A 185 23.17 13.12 -15.33
N ILE A 186 24.16 13.08 -16.22
CA ILE A 186 25.56 13.35 -15.90
C ILE A 186 25.71 14.79 -15.38
N ARG A 187 25.01 15.74 -16.01
CA ARG A 187 25.04 17.14 -15.58
C ARG A 187 24.51 17.32 -14.16
N ILE A 188 23.41 16.65 -13.80
CA ILE A 188 22.85 16.69 -12.44
C ILE A 188 23.88 16.13 -11.45
N GLY A 189 24.44 14.94 -11.72
CA GLY A 189 25.43 14.34 -10.83
C GLY A 189 26.70 15.20 -10.66
N LEU A 190 27.13 15.91 -11.71
CA LEU A 190 28.26 16.82 -11.63
C LEU A 190 27.96 18.07 -10.79
N LEU A 191 26.74 18.60 -10.88
CA LEU A 191 26.30 19.74 -10.06
C LEU A 191 26.18 19.35 -8.58
N GLU A 192 25.65 18.16 -8.30
CA GLU A 192 25.57 17.59 -6.94
C GLU A 192 26.97 17.38 -6.34
N ALA A 193 27.89 16.80 -7.10
CA ALA A 193 29.27 16.59 -6.64
C ALA A 193 30.00 17.90 -6.32
N ARG A 194 29.75 18.97 -7.10
CA ARG A 194 30.32 20.30 -6.84
C ARG A 194 29.73 20.92 -5.58
N ALA A 195 28.42 20.86 -5.40
CA ALA A 195 27.76 21.38 -4.21
C ALA A 195 28.23 20.66 -2.93
N ALA A 196 28.39 19.33 -2.99
CA ALA A 196 28.93 18.54 -1.88
C ALA A 196 30.37 18.94 -1.53
N ALA A 197 31.23 19.18 -2.54
CA ALA A 197 32.61 19.61 -2.32
C ALA A 197 32.72 20.99 -1.67
N GLU A 198 31.85 21.93 -2.04
CA GLU A 198 31.79 23.27 -1.42
C GLU A 198 31.39 23.20 0.06
N HIS A 199 30.40 22.37 0.41
CA HIS A 199 29.97 22.19 1.80
C HIS A 199 31.03 21.55 2.69
N SER A 200 31.78 20.56 2.17
CA SER A 200 32.89 19.95 2.92
C SER A 200 34.03 20.95 3.18
N ALA A 201 34.35 21.81 2.19
CA ALA A 201 35.39 22.82 2.35
C ALA A 201 35.02 23.90 3.39
N GLU A 202 33.74 24.26 3.50
CA GLU A 202 33.27 25.22 4.52
C GLU A 202 33.23 24.60 5.94
N ALA A 203 32.96 23.29 6.04
CA ALA A 203 33.01 22.56 7.30
C ALA A 203 34.43 22.45 7.87
N ASP A 204 35.45 22.28 7.02
CA ASP A 204 36.87 22.24 7.42
C ASP A 204 37.43 23.61 7.87
N HIS A 205 36.69 24.71 7.67
CA HIS A 205 37.13 26.07 8.04
C HIS A 205 36.45 26.64 9.30
N ARG A 206 35.56 25.88 9.96
CA ARG A 206 34.93 26.26 11.24
C ARG A 206 35.52 25.49 12.40
#